data_AF-A0A931YP68-F1
#
_entry.id   AF-A0A931YP68-F1
#
_cell.length_a   1.000
_cell.length_b   1.000
_cell.length_c   1.000
_cell.angle_alpha   90.00
_cell.angle_beta   90.00
_cell.angle_gamma   90.00
#
_symmetry.space_group_name_H-M   'P 1'
#
loop_
_entity.id
_entity.type
_entity.pdbx_description
1 polymer ?
#
loop_
_entity_poly.entity_id
_entity_poly.type
_entity_poly.pdbx_seq_one_letter_code
_entity_poly.pdbx_strand_id
1 'polypeptide(L)'
;MVCITSQIEKAIERRRNIANTLVKIGKTEYPTFTTESIVDCNNVFKKTIEEIITRLQSKKLKLKPEMLIEIVNKLRKAVIASPVVENLIKKMLKA
;
A
#
# COMPACT_ATOMS: atom_id res chain seq x y z
N MET A 1 4.10 -2.49 5.02
CA MET A 1 3.38 -1.24 4.69
C MET A 1 3.71 -0.82 3.27
N VAL A 2 2.80 -0.14 2.56
CA VAL A 2 2.98 0.34 1.17
C VAL A 2 2.96 1.87 1.11
N CYS A 3 3.50 2.45 0.04
CA CYS A 3 3.57 3.90 -0.12
C CYS A 3 2.35 4.44 -0.90
N ILE A 4 1.77 5.54 -0.43
CA ILE A 4 0.60 6.17 -1.05
C ILE A 4 0.94 7.61 -1.42
N THR A 5 0.46 8.08 -2.57
CA THR A 5 0.64 9.45 -3.03
C THR A 5 -0.58 9.96 -3.80
N SER A 6 -0.89 11.25 -3.68
CA SER A 6 -1.87 11.94 -4.52
C SER A 6 -1.30 12.41 -5.86
N GLN A 7 0.03 12.32 -6.05
CA GLN A 7 0.69 12.66 -7.31
C GLN A 7 0.60 11.50 -8.31
N ILE A 8 -0.63 11.21 -8.76
CA ILE A 8 -0.98 10.03 -9.55
C ILE A 8 -0.15 9.91 -10.82
N GLU A 9 -0.10 10.97 -11.62
CA GLU A 9 0.62 10.99 -12.90
C GLU A 9 2.11 10.69 -12.72
N LYS A 10 2.75 11.28 -11.71
CA LYS A 10 4.16 11.04 -11.42
C LYS A 10 4.43 9.60 -10.98
N ALA A 11 3.51 8.99 -10.25
CA ALA A 11 3.64 7.59 -9.84
C ALA A 11 3.49 6.64 -11.03
N ILE A 12 2.53 6.91 -11.93
CA ILE A 12 2.34 6.18 -13.18
C ILE A 12 3.59 6.29 -14.05
N GLU A 13 4.08 7.50 -14.27
CA GLU A 13 5.27 7.76 -15.08
C GLU A 13 6.50 7.00 -14.56
N ARG A 14 6.71 7.03 -13.23
CA ARG A 14 7.80 6.29 -12.57
C ARG A 14 7.72 4.78 -12.77
N ARG A 15 6.51 4.22 -12.88
CA ARG A 15 6.26 2.77 -13.00
C ARG A 15 5.70 2.37 -14.37
N ARG A 16 5.89 3.19 -15.41
CA ARG A 16 5.35 2.98 -16.76
C ARG A 16 5.68 1.60 -17.35
N ASN A 17 6.84 1.03 -16.97
CA ASN A 17 7.32 -0.27 -17.44
C ASN A 17 6.92 -1.46 -16.54
N ILE A 18 6.18 -1.23 -15.44
CA ILE A 18 5.81 -2.25 -14.46
C ILE A 18 4.29 -2.27 -14.31
N ALA A 19 3.63 -3.12 -15.11
CA ALA A 19 2.19 -3.27 -15.09
C ALA A 19 1.67 -3.87 -13.76
N ASN A 20 0.41 -3.59 -13.43
CA ASN A 20 -0.35 -4.24 -12.36
C ASN A 20 0.20 -4.07 -10.92
N THR A 21 0.98 -3.01 -10.67
CA THR A 21 1.59 -2.76 -9.35
C THR A 21 1.15 -1.44 -8.71
N LEU A 22 0.34 -0.66 -9.41
CA LEU A 22 -0.24 0.58 -8.92
C LEU A 22 -1.74 0.39 -8.70
N VAL A 23 -2.23 0.77 -7.51
CA VAL A 23 -3.65 0.66 -7.15
C VAL A 23 -4.19 2.04 -6.85
N LYS A 24 -5.13 2.52 -7.67
CA LYS A 24 -5.87 3.76 -7.38
C LYS A 24 -6.88 3.48 -6.28
N ILE A 25 -6.99 4.40 -5.33
CA ILE A 25 -7.98 4.39 -4.26
C ILE A 25 -8.49 5.82 -4.07
N GLY A 26 -9.81 5.97 -4.12
CA GLY A 26 -10.49 7.23 -3.86
C GLY A 26 -11.35 7.23 -2.60
N LYS A 27 -11.96 8.38 -2.32
CA LYS A 27 -12.91 8.57 -1.21
C LYS A 27 -14.09 7.60 -1.25
N THR A 28 -14.56 7.26 -2.45
CA THR A 28 -15.70 6.35 -2.68
C THR A 28 -15.39 4.92 -2.25
N GLU A 29 -14.14 4.47 -2.41
CA GLU A 29 -13.70 3.14 -1.99
C GLU A 29 -13.31 3.12 -0.51
N TYR A 30 -12.60 4.14 -0.03
CA TYR A 30 -12.19 4.22 1.37
C TYR A 30 -12.27 5.67 1.88
N PRO A 31 -13.26 6.01 2.73
CA PRO A 31 -13.57 7.39 3.14
C PRO A 31 -12.43 8.15 3.85
N THR A 32 -11.40 7.45 4.31
CA THR A 32 -10.19 8.07 4.88
C THR A 32 -9.43 8.92 3.86
N PHE A 33 -9.56 8.62 2.57
CA PHE A 33 -8.98 9.43 1.50
C PHE A 33 -9.83 10.66 1.23
N THR A 34 -9.22 11.83 1.28
CA THR A 34 -9.86 13.11 0.93
C THR A 34 -9.69 13.45 -0.55
N THR A 35 -8.67 12.90 -1.20
CA THR A 35 -8.38 13.06 -2.63
C THR A 35 -8.13 11.71 -3.27
N GLU A 36 -8.33 11.62 -4.59
CA GLU A 36 -7.90 10.45 -5.34
C GLU A 36 -6.39 10.24 -5.14
N SER A 37 -6.00 9.00 -4.85
CA SER A 37 -4.63 8.64 -4.52
C SER A 37 -4.25 7.33 -5.20
N ILE A 38 -2.96 7.09 -5.33
CA ILE A 38 -2.43 5.85 -5.88
C ILE A 38 -1.42 5.24 -4.92
N VAL A 39 -1.51 3.93 -4.77
CA VAL A 39 -0.65 3.12 -3.93
C VAL A 39 0.42 2.45 -4.79
N ASP A 40 1.69 2.73 -4.53
CA ASP A 40 2.81 2.06 -5.18
C ASP A 40 3.15 0.77 -4.44
N CYS A 41 2.66 -0.36 -4.97
CA CYS A 41 2.87 -1.68 -4.38
C CYS A 41 4.25 -2.27 -4.69
N ASN A 42 5.11 -1.55 -5.42
CA ASN A 42 6.51 -1.91 -5.61
C ASN A 42 7.39 -1.52 -4.42
N ASN A 43 6.91 -0.63 -3.55
CA ASN A 43 7.67 -0.16 -2.39
C ASN A 43 7.02 -0.64 -1.10
N VAL A 44 7.51 -1.78 -0.59
CA VAL A 44 7.00 -2.40 0.64
C VAL A 44 8.00 -2.19 1.78
N PHE A 45 7.56 -1.52 2.83
CA PHE A 45 8.32 -1.35 4.06
C PHE A 45 8.04 -2.51 5.01
N LYS A 46 9.09 -3.26 5.36
CA LYS A 46 9.08 -4.18 6.50
C LYS A 46 9.19 -3.37 7.78
N LYS A 47 8.31 -3.64 8.74
CA LYS A 47 8.38 -3.12 10.11
C LYS A 47 8.06 -4.23 11.09
N THR A 48 8.77 -4.23 12.20
CA THR A 48 8.50 -5.11 13.33
C THR A 48 7.27 -4.65 14.09
N ILE A 49 6.71 -5.52 14.93
CA ILE A 49 5.57 -5.17 15.78
C ILE A 49 5.98 -4.09 16.78
N GLU A 50 7.19 -4.20 17.33
CA GLU A 50 7.78 -3.25 18.27
C GLU A 50 7.87 -1.85 17.65
N GLU A 51 8.35 -1.73 16.40
CA GLU A 51 8.39 -0.45 15.68
C GLU A 51 6.99 0.16 15.49
N ILE A 52 5.97 -0.67 15.25
CA ILE A 52 4.58 -0.20 15.11
C ILE A 52 4.07 0.32 16.46
N ILE A 53 4.31 -0.41 17.55
CA ILE A 53 3.92 -0.02 18.91
C ILE A 53 4.60 1.30 19.30
N THR A 54 5.92 1.42 19.11
CA THR A 54 6.65 2.66 19.42
C THR A 54 6.12 3.85 18.63
N ARG A 55 5.77 3.66 17.35
CA ARG A 55 5.20 4.73 16.52
C ARG A 55 3.78 5.11 16.93
N LEU A 56 2.99 4.15 17.43
CA LEU A 56 1.67 4.41 17.98
C LEU A 56 1.77 5.21 19.30
N GLN A 57 2.63 4.77 20.22
CA GLN A 57 2.87 5.43 21.51
C GLN A 57 3.41 6.85 21.34
N SER A 58 4.32 7.05 20.38
CA SER A 58 4.86 8.38 20.03
C SER A 58 3.91 9.26 19.20
N LYS A 59 2.64 8.84 19.00
CA LYS A 59 1.61 9.54 18.21
C LYS A 59 2.01 9.82 16.75
N LYS A 60 3.03 9.11 16.23
CA LYS A 60 3.49 9.17 14.82
C LYS A 60 2.66 8.26 13.89
N LEU A 61 1.82 7.41 14.47
CA LEU A 61 0.86 6.56 13.77
C LEU A 61 -0.55 6.89 14.28
N LYS A 62 -1.49 7.03 13.35
CA LYS A 62 -2.90 7.29 13.66
C LYS A 62 -3.71 6.07 13.24
N LEU A 63 -4.64 5.66 14.09
CA LEU A 63 -5.64 4.66 13.73
C LEU A 63 -6.63 5.28 12.74
N LYS A 64 -7.06 4.46 11.78
CA LYS A 64 -8.05 4.82 10.76
C LYS A 64 -9.14 3.75 10.75
N PRO A 65 -10.34 4.07 10.23
CA PRO A 65 -11.40 3.08 10.06
C PRO A 65 -10.90 1.82 9.37
N GLU A 66 -11.49 0.68 9.66
CA GLU A 66 -11.08 -0.57 9.03
C GLU A 66 -11.25 -0.51 7.51
N MET A 67 -10.26 -1.04 6.79
CA MET A 67 -10.29 -1.09 5.33
C MET A 67 -11.02 -2.34 4.88
N LEU A 68 -11.96 -2.19 3.95
CA LEU A 68 -12.69 -3.33 3.38
C LEU A 68 -11.71 -4.35 2.78
N ILE A 69 -12.01 -5.63 3.01
CA ILE A 69 -11.16 -6.75 2.58
C ILE A 69 -10.92 -6.76 1.07
N GLU A 70 -11.87 -6.27 0.27
CA GLU A 70 -11.75 -6.16 -1.19
C GLU A 70 -10.59 -5.26 -1.60
N ILE A 71 -10.42 -4.12 -0.92
CA ILE A 71 -9.33 -3.17 -1.17
C ILE A 71 -8.00 -3.79 -0.74
N VAL A 72 -7.98 -4.45 0.41
CA VAL A 72 -6.81 -5.18 0.89
C VAL A 72 -6.39 -6.27 -0.11
N ASN A 73 -7.36 -6.97 -0.71
CA ASN A 73 -7.11 -7.99 -1.74
C ASN A 73 -6.57 -7.39 -3.04
N LYS A 74 -7.06 -6.21 -3.47
CA LYS A 74 -6.47 -5.47 -4.61
C LYS A 74 -5.00 -5.15 -4.35
N LEU A 75 -4.69 -4.61 -3.16
CA LEU A 75 -3.32 -4.29 -2.74
C LEU A 75 -2.44 -5.55 -2.69
N ARG A 76 -2.94 -6.64 -2.10
CA ARG A 76 -2.24 -7.92 -2.00
C ARG A 76 -1.85 -8.46 -3.38
N LYS A 77 -2.80 -8.48 -4.33
CA LYS A 77 -2.55 -8.92 -5.72
C LYS A 77 -1.48 -8.07 -6.39
N ALA A 78 -1.54 -6.74 -6.23
CA ALA A 78 -0.58 -5.81 -6.81
C ALA A 78 0.84 -5.97 -6.23
N VAL A 79 0.97 -6.22 -4.91
CA VAL A 79 2.27 -6.53 -4.27
C VAL A 79 2.83 -7.85 -4.79
N ILE A 80 2.00 -8.88 -4.94
CA ILE A 80 2.42 -10.19 -5.47
C ILE A 80 2.90 -10.08 -6.92
N ALA A 81 2.22 -9.26 -7.74
CA ALA A 81 2.58 -9.02 -9.14
C ALA A 81 3.89 -8.22 -9.31
N SER A 82 4.33 -7.50 -8.27
CA SER A 82 5.52 -6.65 -8.37
C SER A 82 6.79 -7.46 -8.62
N PRO A 83 7.59 -7.17 -9.66
CA PRO A 83 8.85 -7.88 -9.90
C PRO A 83 9.95 -7.51 -8.89
N VAL A 84 9.83 -6.37 -8.20
CA VAL A 84 10.88 -5.85 -7.31
C VAL A 84 10.69 -6.22 -5.84
N VAL A 85 9.49 -6.65 -5.45
CA VAL A 85 9.23 -7.09 -4.07
C VAL A 85 9.82 -8.48 -3.84
N GLU A 86 10.50 -8.65 -2.70
CA GLU A 86 11.12 -9.90 -2.29
C GLU A 86 10.14 -11.08 -2.26
N ASN A 87 10.58 -12.25 -2.73
CA ASN A 87 9.75 -13.45 -2.79
C ASN A 87 9.28 -13.93 -1.41
N LEU A 88 10.05 -13.70 -0.35
CA LEU A 88 9.64 -14.04 1.01
C LEU A 88 8.38 -13.27 1.42
N ILE A 89 8.32 -11.97 1.14
CA ILE A 89 7.16 -11.12 1.41
C ILE A 89 5.95 -11.62 0.60
N LYS A 90 6.16 -11.95 -0.69
CA LYS A 90 5.08 -12.50 -1.53
C LYS A 90 4.54 -13.83 -1.01
N LYS A 91 5.42 -14.70 -0.49
CA LYS A 91 5.00 -15.98 0.11
C LYS A 91 4.12 -15.75 1.34
N MET A 92 4.49 -14.81 2.23
CA MET A 92 3.67 -14.45 3.40
C MET A 92 2.28 -13.93 3.02
N LEU A 93 2.15 -13.28 1.87
CA LEU A 93 0.88 -12.74 1.39
C LEU A 93 0.00 -13.75 0.63
N LYS A 94 0.57 -14.89 0.22
CA LYS A 94 -0.14 -15.99 -0.46
C LYS A 94 -0.72 -17.03 0.50
N ALA A 95 -0.27 -17.02 1.75
CA ALA A 95 -0.84 -17.81 2.84
C ALA A 95 -2.25 -17.33 3.18
#